data_AF-A0A4Y2LHF0-F1
#
_entry.id   AF-A0A4Y2LHF0-F1
#
_cell.length_a   1.000
_cell.length_b   1.000
_cell.length_c   1.000
_cell.angle_alpha   90.00
_cell.angle_beta   90.00
_cell.angle_gamma   90.00
#
_symmetry.space_group_name_H-M   'P 1'
#
loop_
_entity.id
_entity.type
_entity.pdbx_description
1 polymer ?
#
loop_
_entity_poly.entity_id
_entity_poly.type
_entity_poly.pdbx_seq_one_letter_code
_entity_poly.pdbx_strand_id
1 'polypeptide(L)'
;MQRGFLLAISGAYRTSPTAALQVVLGIAPLHLQFQMESRYVHTHQIKKSPSTRHGSKTEGGVGAAFCAYKGTQKIKEWSAKLQNYNTVYQAKLSAANEAAKYATEQDNRDTIVIYIDNQASIISTANPRTPNAIARNINNILLQHPNIKLTWIKAHVGYEGNEYADKLAKQATENNDNIHTIDIPKYHIKSLLKESMLQAWQAEWTDGTTGRIVHDIIPTVKQRLTPWKREDFIFFTGLGPFGEFRKRFRLLQTPNCACGMYGSNIHYVTECDLTSSWHLKKPAPQYEKQWYKSAAANAKSRNRINQVIGHIHNNSDLFAPV
;
A
#
# COMPACT_ATOMS: atom_id res chain seq x y z
N MET A 1 -23.44 18.13 0.72
CA MET A 1 -24.79 18.50 1.22
C MET A 1 -25.51 19.49 0.31
N GLN A 2 -24.91 20.59 -0.18
CA GLN A 2 -25.62 21.61 -0.97
C GLN A 2 -26.37 21.13 -2.23
N ARG A 3 -25.75 20.31 -3.12
CA ARG A 3 -26.40 19.94 -4.41
C ARG A 3 -27.72 19.17 -4.22
N GLY A 4 -27.81 18.26 -3.25
CA GLY A 4 -29.03 17.49 -3.02
C GLY A 4 -30.20 18.37 -2.57
N PHE A 5 -29.93 19.35 -1.70
CA PHE A 5 -30.92 20.32 -1.24
C PHE A 5 -31.37 21.27 -2.36
N LEU A 6 -30.43 21.78 -3.17
CA LEU A 6 -30.73 22.66 -4.31
C LEU A 6 -31.58 21.94 -5.39
N LEU A 7 -31.31 20.66 -5.65
CA LEU A 7 -32.09 19.86 -6.60
C LEU A 7 -33.51 19.56 -6.11
N ALA A 8 -33.71 19.45 -4.80
CA ALA A 8 -35.02 19.23 -4.20
C ALA A 8 -35.92 20.48 -4.30
N ILE A 9 -35.33 21.68 -4.24
CA ILE A 9 -36.05 22.96 -4.31
C ILE A 9 -36.31 23.40 -5.75
N SER A 10 -35.33 23.24 -6.65
CA SER A 10 -35.39 23.77 -8.02
C SER A 10 -36.21 22.95 -9.03
N GLY A 11 -36.60 21.72 -8.67
CA GLY A 11 -37.39 20.86 -9.55
C GLY A 11 -36.66 20.42 -10.83
N ALA A 12 -36.10 19.21 -10.81
CA ALA A 12 -35.80 18.37 -11.98
C ALA A 12 -34.63 18.70 -12.94
N TYR A 13 -33.77 19.69 -12.68
CA TYR A 13 -32.60 19.92 -13.56
C TYR A 13 -31.39 19.05 -13.20
N ARG A 14 -31.45 17.75 -13.53
CA ARG A 14 -30.39 16.78 -13.21
C ARG A 14 -29.04 17.08 -13.91
N THR A 15 -29.07 17.78 -15.05
CA THR A 15 -27.92 18.10 -15.91
C THR A 15 -27.36 19.53 -15.74
N SER A 16 -28.02 20.40 -14.97
CA SER A 16 -27.56 21.79 -14.80
C SER A 16 -26.36 21.89 -13.84
N PRO A 17 -25.37 22.76 -14.16
CA PRO A 17 -24.27 23.07 -13.26
C PRO A 17 -24.76 23.62 -11.91
N THR A 18 -24.12 23.23 -10.80
CA THR A 18 -24.52 23.67 -9.45
C THR A 18 -24.53 25.19 -9.31
N ALA A 19 -23.61 25.90 -9.99
CA ALA A 19 -23.57 27.35 -10.02
C ALA A 19 -24.85 27.97 -10.63
N ALA A 20 -25.39 27.39 -11.71
CA ALA A 20 -26.63 27.87 -12.32
C ALA A 20 -27.83 27.66 -11.39
N LEU A 21 -27.88 26.52 -10.69
CA LEU A 21 -28.93 26.24 -9.69
C LEU A 21 -28.87 27.21 -8.50
N GLN A 22 -27.66 27.61 -8.09
CA GLN A 22 -27.45 28.60 -7.03
C GLN A 22 -28.01 29.97 -7.46
N VAL A 23 -27.69 30.43 -8.68
CA VAL A 23 -28.21 31.69 -9.24
C VAL A 23 -29.75 31.70 -9.30
N VAL A 24 -30.35 30.62 -9.82
CA VAL A 24 -31.82 30.50 -9.94
C VAL A 24 -32.52 30.56 -8.57
N LEU A 25 -31.86 30.06 -7.52
CA LEU A 25 -32.38 30.07 -6.16
C LEU A 25 -32.01 31.33 -5.36
N GLY A 26 -31.42 32.35 -6.01
CA GLY A 26 -30.98 33.59 -5.36
C GLY A 26 -29.82 33.40 -4.37
N ILE A 27 -29.15 32.25 -4.41
CA ILE A 27 -28.00 31.94 -3.56
C ILE A 27 -26.74 32.27 -4.35
N ALA A 28 -25.87 33.12 -3.81
CA ALA A 28 -24.60 33.43 -4.47
C ALA A 28 -23.81 32.13 -4.73
N PRO A 29 -23.43 31.84 -6.00
CA PRO A 29 -22.59 30.70 -6.32
C PRO A 29 -21.30 30.73 -5.50
N LEU A 30 -20.85 29.56 -5.05
CA LEU A 30 -19.70 29.48 -4.15
C LEU A 30 -18.45 30.17 -4.73
N HIS A 31 -18.25 30.08 -6.05
CA HIS A 31 -17.15 30.78 -6.75
C HIS A 31 -17.30 32.31 -6.78
N LEU A 32 -18.52 32.85 -6.79
CA LEU A 32 -18.80 34.30 -6.69
C LEU A 32 -18.70 34.77 -5.25
N GLN A 33 -19.15 33.95 -4.29
CA GLN A 33 -18.91 34.20 -2.86
C GLN A 33 -17.39 34.23 -2.57
N PHE A 34 -16.63 33.33 -3.20
CA PHE A 34 -15.16 33.36 -3.22
C PHE A 34 -14.57 34.56 -3.95
N GLN A 35 -15.30 35.30 -4.77
CA GLN A 35 -14.81 36.56 -5.34
C GLN A 35 -15.13 37.76 -4.42
N MET A 36 -16.16 37.65 -3.59
CA MET A 36 -16.70 38.75 -2.79
C MET A 36 -16.17 38.82 -1.34
N GLU A 37 -15.80 37.70 -0.70
CA GLU A 37 -15.55 37.66 0.75
C GLU A 37 -14.10 37.29 1.17
N SER A 38 -13.21 38.27 1.32
CA SER A 38 -11.91 38.18 2.05
C SER A 38 -10.65 37.76 1.26
N ARG A 39 -9.47 37.71 1.93
CA ARG A 39 -8.19 37.31 1.33
C ARG A 39 -8.09 35.78 1.32
N TYR A 40 -7.79 35.16 0.18
CA TYR A 40 -7.80 33.70 0.05
C TYR A 40 -6.41 33.14 -0.19
N VAL A 41 -6.12 31.96 0.37
CA VAL A 41 -4.92 31.19 0.05
C VAL A 41 -5.33 29.78 -0.42
N HIS A 42 -5.02 29.44 -1.66
CA HIS A 42 -5.35 28.13 -2.27
C HIS A 42 -4.12 27.22 -2.23
N THR A 43 -4.32 25.94 -1.88
CA THR A 43 -3.26 24.92 -1.77
C THR A 43 -3.69 23.65 -2.51
N HIS A 44 -2.89 23.09 -3.45
CA HIS A 44 -3.38 21.97 -4.30
C HIS A 44 -2.35 20.91 -4.78
N GLN A 45 -2.81 19.98 -5.66
CA GLN A 45 -2.54 18.54 -5.83
C GLN A 45 -1.63 18.17 -7.03
N ILE A 46 -1.07 16.95 -7.02
CA ILE A 46 -0.63 16.28 -8.26
C ILE A 46 -1.38 14.95 -8.44
N LYS A 47 -1.92 14.71 -9.65
CA LYS A 47 -2.43 13.42 -10.10
C LYS A 47 -1.27 12.58 -10.66
N LYS A 48 -1.17 11.31 -10.25
CA LYS A 48 -0.39 10.29 -10.99
C LYS A 48 -1.04 10.10 -12.37
N SER A 49 -0.24 10.20 -13.43
CA SER A 49 -0.66 9.73 -14.77
C SER A 49 -0.89 8.21 -14.73
N PRO A 50 -1.98 7.68 -15.31
CA PRO A 50 -2.22 6.25 -15.37
C PRO A 50 -1.52 5.67 -16.60
N SER A 51 -0.29 5.17 -16.44
CA SER A 51 0.29 4.21 -17.36
C SER A 51 0.67 2.93 -16.59
N THR A 52 -0.06 1.87 -16.91
CA THR A 52 0.34 0.45 -16.88
C THR A 52 0.93 -0.17 -15.59
N ARG A 53 0.23 -1.21 -15.13
CA ARG A 53 0.62 -2.35 -14.27
C ARG A 53 2.10 -2.44 -13.85
N HIS A 54 2.29 -2.63 -12.55
CA HIS A 54 3.55 -2.84 -11.81
C HIS A 54 4.44 -1.61 -11.61
N GLY A 55 4.19 -0.92 -10.49
CA GLY A 55 5.21 -0.33 -9.64
C GLY A 55 6.24 0.62 -10.29
N SER A 56 5.86 1.88 -10.53
CA SER A 56 6.80 2.98 -10.34
C SER A 56 6.05 4.29 -10.09
N LYS A 57 6.67 5.14 -9.29
CA LYS A 57 6.32 6.55 -9.11
C LYS A 57 6.50 7.26 -10.46
N THR A 58 5.79 8.35 -10.71
CA THR A 58 6.20 9.25 -11.79
C THR A 58 7.63 9.74 -11.50
N GLU A 59 8.52 9.70 -12.49
CA GLU A 59 9.96 10.00 -12.35
C GLU A 59 10.24 11.45 -11.89
N GLY A 60 9.32 12.38 -12.13
CA GLY A 60 9.51 13.81 -11.86
C GLY A 60 9.46 14.26 -10.40
N GLY A 61 9.10 13.40 -9.45
CA GLY A 61 9.04 13.76 -8.02
C GLY A 61 7.69 14.31 -7.57
N VAL A 62 7.69 15.05 -6.46
CA VAL A 62 6.47 15.54 -5.79
C VAL A 62 6.58 17.05 -5.60
N GLY A 63 5.58 17.81 -6.03
CA GLY A 63 5.55 19.27 -5.90
C GLY A 63 4.49 19.71 -4.90
N ALA A 64 4.77 20.80 -4.20
CA ALA A 64 3.85 21.50 -3.31
C ALA A 64 3.74 22.95 -3.79
N ALA A 65 2.54 23.52 -3.78
CA ALA A 65 2.36 24.92 -4.12
C ALA A 65 1.12 25.53 -3.45
N PHE A 66 1.19 26.83 -3.21
CA PHE A 66 0.05 27.66 -2.87
C PHE A 66 0.04 28.95 -3.68
N CYS A 67 -1.13 29.53 -3.87
CA CYS A 67 -1.29 30.88 -4.38
C CYS A 67 -2.29 31.65 -3.53
N ALA A 68 -2.09 32.95 -3.38
CA ALA A 68 -2.98 33.81 -2.62
C ALA A 68 -3.58 34.90 -3.51
N TYR A 69 -4.83 35.25 -3.24
CA TYR A 69 -5.60 36.23 -3.98
C TYR A 69 -6.25 37.24 -3.03
N LYS A 70 -6.34 38.49 -3.48
CA LYS A 70 -7.15 39.55 -2.88
C LYS A 70 -8.15 40.02 -3.93
N GLY A 71 -9.42 39.60 -3.79
CA GLY A 71 -10.38 39.69 -4.88
C GLY A 71 -9.93 38.84 -6.08
N THR A 72 -9.89 39.43 -7.28
CA THR A 72 -9.41 38.78 -8.50
C THR A 72 -7.89 38.89 -8.70
N GLN A 73 -7.20 39.69 -7.89
CA GLN A 73 -5.76 39.91 -8.04
C GLN A 73 -4.96 38.85 -7.29
N LYS A 74 -4.08 38.14 -7.99
CA LYS A 74 -3.06 37.26 -7.38
C LYS A 74 -2.01 38.10 -6.66
N ILE A 75 -1.79 37.85 -5.37
CA ILE A 75 -0.87 38.64 -4.52
C ILE A 75 0.37 37.86 -4.09
N LYS A 76 0.31 36.52 -4.10
CA LYS A 76 1.44 35.65 -3.73
C LYS A 76 1.35 34.32 -4.45
N GLU A 77 2.50 33.79 -4.77
CA GLU A 77 2.66 32.38 -5.12
C GLU A 77 3.87 31.81 -4.40
N TRP A 78 3.79 30.51 -4.12
CA TRP A 78 4.86 29.74 -3.56
C TRP A 78 4.78 28.34 -4.14
N SER A 79 5.93 27.78 -4.48
CA SER A 79 6.02 26.42 -4.94
C SER A 79 7.38 25.83 -4.65
N ALA A 80 7.40 24.56 -4.31
CA ALA A 80 8.63 23.85 -4.03
C ALA A 80 8.52 22.38 -4.44
N LYS A 81 9.69 21.81 -4.75
CA LYS A 81 9.87 20.39 -4.98
C LYS A 81 10.12 19.69 -3.65
N LEU A 82 9.45 18.58 -3.43
CA LEU A 82 9.72 17.63 -2.35
C LEU A 82 10.52 16.44 -2.90
N GLN A 83 11.11 15.68 -2.01
CA GLN A 83 11.88 14.50 -2.37
C GLN A 83 10.97 13.42 -2.99
N ASN A 84 11.54 12.61 -3.90
CA ASN A 84 10.80 11.58 -4.65
C ASN A 84 10.17 10.49 -3.75
N TYR A 85 10.59 10.40 -2.50
CA TYR A 85 10.00 9.51 -1.51
C TYR A 85 8.85 10.10 -0.72
N ASN A 86 8.64 11.42 -0.77
CA ASN A 86 7.53 12.06 -0.09
C ASN A 86 6.21 11.69 -0.75
N THR A 87 5.13 11.88 0.00
CA THR A 87 3.77 11.58 -0.46
C THR A 87 3.05 12.84 -0.92
N VAL A 88 2.05 12.68 -1.78
CA VAL A 88 1.13 13.77 -2.14
C VAL A 88 0.47 14.37 -0.90
N TYR A 89 0.13 13.54 0.10
CA TYR A 89 -0.41 14.03 1.37
C TYR A 89 0.55 14.97 2.10
N GLN A 90 1.83 14.62 2.16
CA GLN A 90 2.85 15.49 2.76
C GLN A 90 3.02 16.79 1.98
N ALA A 91 3.05 16.74 0.64
CA ALA A 91 3.15 17.93 -0.20
C ALA A 91 2.00 18.91 0.05
N LYS A 92 0.78 18.39 0.15
CA LYS A 92 -0.41 19.20 0.43
C LYS A 92 -0.37 19.82 1.82
N LEU A 93 0.07 19.07 2.83
CA LEU A 93 0.26 19.61 4.17
C LEU A 93 1.35 20.68 4.19
N SER A 94 2.47 20.50 3.47
CA SER A 94 3.52 21.51 3.34
C SER A 94 2.99 22.79 2.70
N ALA A 95 2.26 22.70 1.59
CA ALA A 95 1.64 23.85 0.95
C ALA A 95 0.66 24.58 1.89
N ALA A 96 -0.18 23.83 2.61
CA ALA A 96 -1.10 24.39 3.61
C ALA A 96 -0.37 25.05 4.78
N ASN A 97 0.76 24.51 5.18
CA ASN A 97 1.59 25.08 6.24
C ASN A 97 2.25 26.39 5.82
N GLU A 98 2.80 26.46 4.62
CA GLU A 98 3.38 27.69 4.08
C GLU A 98 2.29 28.75 3.81
N ALA A 99 1.11 28.32 3.35
CA ALA A 99 -0.07 29.18 3.23
C ALA A 99 -0.50 29.76 4.60
N ALA A 100 -0.52 28.92 5.64
CA ALA A 100 -0.88 29.35 6.99
C ALA A 100 0.15 30.32 7.57
N LYS A 101 1.45 30.08 7.41
CA LYS A 101 2.51 31.01 7.79
C LYS A 101 2.37 32.36 7.08
N TYR A 102 2.21 32.33 5.75
CA TYR A 102 2.00 33.55 4.98
C TYR A 102 0.77 34.34 5.44
N ALA A 103 -0.31 33.64 5.81
CA ALA A 103 -1.51 34.26 6.36
C ALA A 103 -1.26 34.97 7.70
N THR A 104 -0.38 34.47 8.56
CA THR A 104 -0.02 35.15 9.82
C THR A 104 0.75 36.46 9.62
N GLU A 105 1.40 36.62 8.47
CA GLU A 105 2.14 37.83 8.10
C GLU A 105 1.23 38.93 7.52
N GLN A 106 -0.05 38.63 7.28
CA GLN A 106 -1.01 39.59 6.70
C GLN A 106 -1.72 40.40 7.79
N ASP A 107 -2.14 41.63 7.44
CA ASP A 107 -2.89 42.50 8.36
C ASP A 107 -4.15 41.82 8.92
N ASN A 108 -4.33 41.93 10.23
CA ASN A 108 -5.18 41.09 11.06
C ASN A 108 -6.67 41.50 11.04
N ARG A 109 -7.05 42.45 10.17
CA ARG A 109 -8.41 43.01 10.09
C ARG A 109 -9.36 42.16 9.24
N ASP A 110 -8.84 41.48 8.23
CA ASP A 110 -9.63 40.64 7.32
C ASP A 110 -9.61 39.18 7.78
N THR A 111 -10.72 38.47 7.57
CA THR A 111 -10.70 37.00 7.62
C THR A 111 -9.82 36.48 6.47
N ILE A 112 -9.04 35.44 6.70
CA ILE A 112 -8.26 34.77 5.66
C ILE A 112 -8.74 33.34 5.55
N VAL A 113 -9.17 32.93 4.37
CA VAL A 113 -9.65 31.56 4.15
C VAL A 113 -8.65 30.78 3.31
N ILE A 114 -8.13 29.71 3.90
CA ILE A 114 -7.23 28.76 3.27
C ILE A 114 -8.06 27.58 2.74
N TYR A 115 -8.01 27.36 1.43
CA TYR A 115 -8.70 26.27 0.77
C TYR A 115 -7.76 25.10 0.50
N ILE A 116 -8.14 23.92 0.98
CA ILE A 116 -7.46 22.65 0.70
C ILE A 116 -8.43 21.69 0.02
N ASP A 117 -7.96 20.97 -0.99
CA ASP A 117 -8.78 19.98 -1.70
C ASP A 117 -8.69 18.55 -1.12
N ASN A 118 -7.78 18.33 -0.16
CA ASN A 118 -7.52 17.04 0.46
C ASN A 118 -8.21 16.92 1.83
N GLN A 119 -9.22 16.05 1.89
CA GLN A 119 -9.96 15.80 3.12
C GLN A 119 -9.06 15.23 4.24
N ALA A 120 -8.06 14.41 3.91
CA ALA A 120 -7.16 13.85 4.92
C ALA A 120 -6.29 14.94 5.58
N SER A 121 -5.84 15.96 4.82
CA SER A 121 -5.13 17.13 5.34
C SER A 121 -6.01 17.88 6.34
N ILE A 122 -7.26 18.19 5.96
CA ILE A 122 -8.25 18.86 6.83
C ILE A 122 -8.51 18.07 8.11
N ILE A 123 -8.76 16.76 8.00
CA ILE A 123 -8.99 15.90 9.17
C ILE A 123 -7.75 15.87 10.08
N SER A 124 -6.55 15.81 9.49
CA SER A 124 -5.32 15.74 10.26
C SER A 124 -4.96 17.05 10.96
N THR A 125 -5.25 18.20 10.36
CA THR A 125 -5.01 19.53 10.96
C THR A 125 -6.08 19.89 11.99
N ALA A 126 -7.28 19.32 11.89
CA ALA A 126 -8.33 19.47 12.90
C ALA A 126 -8.07 18.63 14.17
N ASN A 127 -7.12 17.70 14.16
CA ASN A 127 -6.79 16.83 15.30
C ASN A 127 -5.56 17.36 16.06
N PRO A 128 -5.70 17.95 17.27
CA PRO A 128 -4.58 18.47 18.04
C PRO A 128 -3.57 17.39 18.47
N ARG A 129 -4.00 16.12 18.53
CA ARG A 129 -3.16 14.97 18.89
C ARG A 129 -2.53 14.29 17.69
N THR A 130 -2.59 14.90 16.51
CA THR A 130 -1.97 14.35 15.30
C THR A 130 -0.48 14.07 15.52
N PRO A 131 0.04 12.91 15.11
CA PRO A 131 1.48 12.62 15.20
C PRO A 131 2.27 13.40 14.14
N ASN A 132 1.60 13.96 13.12
CA ASN A 132 2.24 14.71 12.05
C ASN A 132 2.60 16.13 12.52
N ALA A 133 3.90 16.45 12.54
CA ALA A 133 4.40 17.74 13.01
C ALA A 133 3.86 18.94 12.19
N ILE A 134 3.77 18.80 10.86
CA ILE A 134 3.25 19.86 9.97
C ILE A 134 1.77 20.12 10.27
N ALA A 135 0.97 19.05 10.41
CA ALA A 135 -0.46 19.19 10.72
C ALA A 135 -0.69 19.82 12.10
N ARG A 136 0.15 19.49 13.09
CA ARG A 136 0.13 20.12 14.42
C ARG A 136 0.52 21.59 14.36
N ASN A 137 1.51 21.94 13.53
CA ASN A 137 1.90 23.34 13.33
C ASN A 137 0.75 24.16 12.75
N ILE A 138 0.06 23.64 11.72
CA ILE A 138 -1.14 24.30 11.16
C ILE A 138 -2.22 24.45 12.24
N ASN A 139 -2.49 23.41 13.03
CA ASN A 139 -3.47 23.47 14.11
C ASN A 139 -3.15 24.60 15.11
N ASN A 140 -1.89 24.72 15.53
CA ASN A 140 -1.43 25.77 16.43
C ASN A 140 -1.62 27.18 15.84
N ILE A 141 -1.29 27.36 14.55
CA ILE A 141 -1.52 28.65 13.85
C ILE A 141 -3.01 29.01 13.87
N LEU A 142 -3.89 28.07 13.54
CA LEU A 142 -5.34 28.31 13.51
C LEU A 142 -5.91 28.64 14.90
N LEU A 143 -5.34 28.08 15.97
CA LEU A 143 -5.73 28.38 17.35
C LEU A 143 -5.27 29.78 17.80
N GLN A 144 -4.09 30.20 17.36
CA GLN A 144 -3.51 31.51 17.70
C GLN A 144 -4.10 32.67 16.88
N HIS A 145 -4.63 32.37 15.68
CA HIS A 145 -5.14 33.36 14.74
C HIS A 145 -6.60 33.05 14.32
N PRO A 146 -7.61 33.50 15.10
CA PRO A 146 -9.03 33.19 14.84
C PRO A 146 -9.57 33.72 13.51
N ASN A 147 -8.90 34.71 12.93
CA ASN A 147 -9.22 35.26 11.62
C ASN A 147 -8.76 34.35 10.46
N ILE A 148 -7.89 33.37 10.70
CA ILE A 148 -7.45 32.41 9.70
C ILE A 148 -8.33 31.16 9.77
N LYS A 149 -9.03 30.86 8.67
CA LYS A 149 -9.93 29.71 8.55
C LYS A 149 -9.37 28.72 7.54
N LEU A 150 -9.48 27.42 7.86
CA LEU A 150 -9.10 26.34 6.97
C LEU A 150 -10.34 25.58 6.51
N THR A 151 -10.58 25.46 5.21
CA THR A 151 -11.77 24.77 4.69
C THR A 151 -11.49 23.92 3.47
N TRP A 152 -12.37 22.94 3.24
CA TRP A 152 -12.25 21.98 2.16
C TRP A 152 -12.99 22.44 0.90
N ILE A 153 -12.35 22.29 -0.26
CA ILE A 153 -12.99 22.45 -1.58
C ILE A 153 -12.87 21.19 -2.42
N LYS A 154 -13.77 21.01 -3.37
CA LYS A 154 -13.68 19.90 -4.32
C LYS A 154 -12.61 20.20 -5.37
N ALA A 155 -11.71 19.24 -5.61
CA ALA A 155 -10.73 19.31 -6.68
C ALA A 155 -11.37 19.25 -8.08
N HIS A 156 -10.73 19.91 -9.05
CA HIS A 156 -11.02 19.82 -10.50
C HIS A 156 -12.47 20.14 -10.88
N VAL A 157 -12.99 21.26 -10.36
CA VAL A 157 -14.33 21.75 -10.72
C VAL A 157 -14.33 23.18 -11.28
N GLY A 158 -13.18 23.68 -11.78
CA GLY A 158 -13.10 25.01 -12.40
C GLY A 158 -12.73 26.15 -11.45
N TYR A 159 -12.26 25.89 -10.23
CA TYR A 159 -11.83 26.96 -9.34
C TYR A 159 -10.44 27.48 -9.78
N GLU A 160 -10.39 28.71 -10.29
CA GLU A 160 -9.18 29.30 -10.89
C GLU A 160 -7.95 29.22 -9.98
N GLY A 161 -8.05 29.66 -8.73
CA GLY A 161 -6.93 29.61 -7.79
C GLY A 161 -6.45 28.18 -7.50
N ASN A 162 -7.39 27.23 -7.42
CA ASN A 162 -7.07 25.82 -7.24
C ASN A 162 -6.35 25.23 -8.47
N GLU A 163 -6.86 25.50 -9.68
CA GLU A 163 -6.24 25.04 -10.94
C GLU A 163 -4.87 25.68 -11.19
N TYR A 164 -4.70 26.94 -10.79
CA TYR A 164 -3.42 27.64 -10.85
C TYR A 164 -2.40 27.00 -9.89
N ALA A 165 -2.77 26.75 -8.63
CA ALA A 165 -1.91 26.06 -7.67
C ALA A 165 -1.49 24.67 -8.15
N ASP A 166 -2.40 23.95 -8.84
CA ASP A 166 -2.12 22.66 -9.47
C ASP A 166 -1.06 22.74 -10.57
N LYS A 167 -1.20 23.73 -11.46
CA LYS A 167 -0.22 23.99 -12.52
C LYS A 167 1.14 24.32 -11.92
N LEU A 168 1.15 25.17 -10.90
CA LEU A 168 2.36 25.61 -10.22
C LEU A 168 3.07 24.44 -9.49
N ALA A 169 2.31 23.57 -8.80
CA ALA A 169 2.87 22.39 -8.16
C ALA A 169 3.49 21.40 -9.17
N LYS A 170 2.87 21.23 -10.35
CA LYS A 170 3.43 20.41 -11.43
C LYS A 170 4.73 21.00 -11.97
N GLN A 171 4.76 22.30 -12.25
CA GLN A 171 5.98 22.98 -12.68
C GLN A 171 7.11 22.85 -11.66
N ALA A 172 6.78 22.90 -10.37
CA ALA A 172 7.76 22.68 -9.30
C ALA A 172 8.36 21.27 -9.27
N THR A 173 7.73 20.25 -9.88
CA THR A 173 8.35 18.91 -9.97
C THR A 173 9.53 18.89 -10.93
N GLU A 174 9.51 19.73 -11.95
CA GLU A 174 10.55 19.81 -12.98
C GLU A 174 11.68 20.76 -12.56
N ASN A 175 11.38 21.73 -11.68
CA ASN A 175 12.35 22.70 -11.19
C ASN A 175 13.08 22.20 -9.92
N ASN A 176 14.42 22.12 -9.98
CA ASN A 176 15.26 21.70 -8.84
C ASN A 176 15.77 22.86 -7.97
N ASP A 177 15.43 24.11 -8.29
CA ASP A 177 15.98 25.30 -7.61
C ASP A 177 15.43 25.49 -6.19
N ASN A 178 14.21 25.00 -5.91
CA ASN A 178 13.56 25.14 -4.60
C ASN A 178 13.13 23.79 -4.03
N ILE A 179 14.04 23.13 -3.31
CA ILE A 179 13.77 21.86 -2.62
C ILE A 179 13.27 22.15 -1.20
N HIS A 180 12.01 21.83 -0.93
CA HIS A 180 11.42 21.89 0.40
C HIS A 180 11.60 20.55 1.11
N THR A 181 12.53 20.54 2.07
CA THR A 181 12.86 19.33 2.83
C THR A 181 11.88 19.13 3.97
N ILE A 182 11.31 17.93 4.03
CA ILE A 182 10.40 17.49 5.08
C ILE A 182 10.73 16.06 5.49
N ASP A 183 10.19 15.65 6.64
CA ASP A 183 10.42 14.32 7.19
C ASP A 183 10.10 13.20 6.19
N ILE A 184 10.93 12.15 6.25
CA ILE A 184 10.75 10.95 5.44
C ILE A 184 9.47 10.23 5.91
N PRO A 185 8.51 9.92 5.02
CA PRO A 185 7.30 9.23 5.43
C PRO A 185 7.62 7.82 5.95
N LYS A 186 7.02 7.45 7.08
CA LYS A 186 7.19 6.14 7.75
C LYS A 186 7.03 4.95 6.81
N TYR A 187 6.10 5.04 5.84
CA TYR A 187 5.91 4.01 4.83
C TYR A 187 7.16 3.80 3.96
N HIS A 188 7.87 4.86 3.59
CA HIS A 188 9.08 4.75 2.77
C HIS A 188 10.18 4.00 3.52
N ILE A 189 10.45 4.37 4.77
CA ILE A 189 11.41 3.65 5.62
C ILE A 189 11.02 2.17 5.76
N LYS A 190 9.73 1.88 6.05
CA LYS A 190 9.23 0.50 6.10
C LYS A 190 9.44 -0.25 4.78
N SER A 191 9.30 0.42 3.64
CA SER A 191 9.52 -0.17 2.32
C SER A 191 10.99 -0.52 2.11
N LEU A 192 11.91 0.38 2.46
CA LEU A 192 13.36 0.14 2.36
C LEU A 192 13.80 -1.02 3.26
N LEU A 193 13.34 -1.02 4.51
CA LEU A 193 13.62 -2.12 5.45
C LEU A 193 13.08 -3.45 4.94
N LYS A 194 11.87 -3.44 4.38
CA LYS A 194 11.26 -4.63 3.78
C LYS A 194 12.05 -5.15 2.58
N GLU A 195 12.52 -4.25 1.71
CA GLU A 195 13.34 -4.60 0.55
C GLU A 195 14.67 -5.22 0.98
N SER A 196 15.38 -4.58 1.91
CA SER A 196 16.62 -5.09 2.48
C SER A 196 16.44 -6.45 3.15
N MET A 197 15.38 -6.62 3.95
CA MET A 197 15.03 -7.90 4.58
C MET A 197 14.77 -8.99 3.54
N LEU A 198 14.01 -8.69 2.47
CA LEU A 198 13.72 -9.67 1.42
C LEU A 198 14.95 -10.04 0.60
N GLN A 199 15.85 -9.08 0.35
CA GLN A 199 17.13 -9.35 -0.32
C GLN A 199 18.02 -10.25 0.52
N ALA A 200 18.18 -9.94 1.81
CA ALA A 200 18.94 -10.77 2.74
C ALA A 200 18.36 -12.19 2.83
N TRP A 201 17.04 -12.31 2.98
CA TRP A 201 16.36 -13.60 3.01
C TRP A 201 16.51 -14.36 1.68
N GLN A 202 16.42 -13.68 0.54
CA GLN A 202 16.63 -14.33 -0.76
C GLN A 202 18.07 -14.85 -0.91
N ALA A 203 19.07 -14.10 -0.45
CA ALA A 203 20.47 -14.53 -0.49
C ALA A 203 20.66 -15.81 0.34
N GLU A 204 20.22 -15.80 1.60
CA GLU A 204 20.25 -16.98 2.47
C GLU A 204 19.47 -18.16 1.87
N TRP A 205 18.31 -17.89 1.25
CA TRP A 205 17.50 -18.92 0.62
C TRP A 205 18.15 -19.52 -0.63
N THR A 206 18.91 -18.73 -1.38
CA THR A 206 19.60 -19.17 -2.59
C THR A 206 20.82 -20.01 -2.22
N ASP A 207 21.64 -19.51 -1.30
CA ASP A 207 22.94 -20.09 -0.94
C ASP A 207 22.84 -21.18 0.15
N GLY A 208 21.72 -21.24 0.86
CA GLY A 208 21.48 -22.20 1.92
C GLY A 208 21.48 -23.65 1.43
N THR A 209 22.01 -24.56 2.25
CA THR A 209 22.09 -26.00 1.94
C THR A 209 20.89 -26.80 2.45
N THR A 210 20.05 -26.21 3.30
CA THR A 210 18.86 -26.85 3.85
C THR A 210 17.61 -26.55 3.02
N GLY A 211 16.56 -27.38 3.16
CA GLY A 211 15.27 -27.14 2.50
C GLY A 211 15.32 -27.12 0.96
N ARG A 212 16.29 -27.81 0.34
CA ARG A 212 16.55 -27.73 -1.12
C ARG A 212 15.39 -28.21 -1.99
N ILE A 213 14.65 -29.21 -1.53
CA ILE A 213 13.40 -29.64 -2.20
C ILE A 213 12.41 -28.47 -2.27
N VAL A 214 12.20 -27.76 -1.16
CA VAL A 214 11.27 -26.63 -1.10
C VAL A 214 11.77 -25.45 -1.94
N HIS A 215 13.07 -25.16 -1.93
CA HIS A 215 13.66 -24.14 -2.80
C HIS A 215 13.49 -24.43 -4.27
N ASP A 216 13.67 -25.68 -4.66
CA ASP A 216 13.49 -26.07 -6.06
C ASP A 216 12.05 -25.85 -6.54
N ILE A 217 11.07 -25.94 -5.63
CA ILE A 217 9.67 -25.66 -5.90
C ILE A 217 9.36 -24.16 -5.79
N ILE A 218 9.92 -23.47 -4.79
CA ILE A 218 9.68 -22.05 -4.48
C ILE A 218 11.05 -21.35 -4.37
N PRO A 219 11.68 -21.00 -5.49
CA PRO A 219 13.04 -20.43 -5.47
C PRO A 219 13.07 -18.97 -5.01
N THR A 220 11.94 -18.27 -5.12
CA THR A 220 11.84 -16.85 -4.75
C THR A 220 11.09 -16.69 -3.44
N VAL A 221 11.73 -16.01 -2.47
CA VAL A 221 11.10 -15.67 -1.20
C VAL A 221 9.97 -14.67 -1.43
N LYS A 222 8.88 -14.86 -0.69
CA LYS A 222 7.69 -14.02 -0.80
C LYS A 222 7.00 -13.93 0.56
N GLN A 223 6.40 -12.77 0.83
CA GLN A 223 5.69 -12.55 2.10
C GLN A 223 4.40 -13.34 2.23
N ARG A 224 3.75 -13.67 1.11
CA ARG A 224 2.53 -14.48 1.13
C ARG A 224 2.91 -15.94 1.07
N LEU A 225 2.45 -16.69 2.06
CA LEU A 225 2.60 -18.15 2.08
C LEU A 225 2.01 -18.74 0.79
N THR A 226 2.67 -19.77 0.26
CA THR A 226 2.10 -20.60 -0.79
C THR A 226 0.82 -21.25 -0.25
N PRO A 227 -0.26 -21.37 -1.04
CA PRO A 227 -1.53 -21.97 -0.60
C PRO A 227 -1.42 -23.50 -0.49
N TRP A 228 -0.52 -23.94 0.39
CA TRP A 228 -0.27 -25.30 0.76
C TRP A 228 -1.04 -25.63 2.02
N LYS A 229 -1.63 -26.83 2.05
CA LYS A 229 -2.21 -27.38 3.28
C LYS A 229 -1.10 -27.86 4.21
N ARG A 230 -1.46 -28.20 5.45
CA ARG A 230 -0.51 -28.75 6.43
C ARG A 230 0.24 -29.95 5.87
N GLU A 231 -0.47 -30.84 5.19
CA GLU A 231 0.06 -32.08 4.63
C GLU A 231 1.05 -31.81 3.48
N ASP A 232 0.75 -30.83 2.62
CA ASP A 232 1.68 -30.34 1.59
C ASP A 232 2.99 -29.88 2.24
N PHE A 233 2.92 -29.07 3.31
CA PHE A 233 4.10 -28.61 4.04
C PHE A 233 4.90 -29.77 4.61
N ILE A 234 4.26 -30.71 5.31
CA ILE A 234 4.90 -31.89 5.90
C ILE A 234 5.66 -32.67 4.81
N PHE A 235 4.99 -32.97 3.71
CA PHE A 235 5.58 -33.75 2.61
C PHE A 235 6.76 -33.04 1.93
N PHE A 236 6.58 -31.81 1.46
CA PHE A 236 7.60 -31.12 0.67
C PHE A 236 8.80 -30.64 1.49
N THR A 237 8.62 -30.43 2.79
CA THR A 237 9.73 -30.12 3.71
C THR A 237 10.48 -31.37 4.18
N GLY A 238 9.92 -32.57 3.95
CA GLY A 238 10.46 -33.83 4.47
C GLY A 238 10.39 -33.91 6.00
N LEU A 239 9.51 -33.11 6.64
CA LEU A 239 9.30 -33.12 8.08
C LEU A 239 8.19 -34.10 8.46
N GLY A 240 8.15 -34.52 9.73
CA GLY A 240 6.98 -35.22 10.29
C GLY A 240 7.16 -36.73 10.43
N PRO A 241 6.27 -37.57 9.87
CA PRO A 241 6.22 -39.00 10.21
C PRO A 241 7.27 -39.85 9.49
N PHE A 242 8.08 -39.28 8.61
CA PHE A 242 9.03 -40.02 7.79
C PHE A 242 10.17 -40.62 8.63
N GLY A 243 10.55 -41.87 8.33
CA GLY A 243 11.58 -42.61 9.06
C GLY A 243 12.93 -41.91 8.98
N GLU A 244 13.31 -41.43 7.80
CA GLU A 244 14.53 -40.64 7.58
C GLU A 244 14.60 -39.42 8.51
N PHE A 245 13.53 -38.63 8.56
CA PHE A 245 13.43 -37.46 9.43
C PHE A 245 13.51 -37.85 10.91
N ARG A 246 12.70 -38.82 11.33
CA ARG A 246 12.66 -39.26 12.72
C ARG A 246 13.98 -39.83 13.21
N LYS A 247 14.72 -40.56 12.37
CA LYS A 247 16.07 -41.04 12.70
C LYS A 247 17.05 -39.88 12.86
N ARG A 248 17.02 -38.89 11.97
CA ARG A 248 17.86 -37.67 12.06
C ARG A 248 17.65 -36.92 13.37
N PHE A 249 16.41 -36.90 13.88
CA PHE A 249 16.05 -36.28 15.16
C PHE A 249 16.12 -37.23 16.36
N ARG A 250 16.72 -38.42 16.21
CA ARG A 250 16.90 -39.43 17.26
C ARG A 250 15.60 -39.94 17.90
N LEU A 251 14.48 -39.82 17.19
CA LEU A 251 13.20 -40.35 17.61
C LEU A 251 13.07 -41.84 17.31
N LEU A 252 13.79 -42.34 16.29
CA LEU A 252 13.85 -43.75 15.92
C LEU A 252 15.28 -44.25 15.82
N GLN A 253 15.46 -45.57 16.00
CA GLN A 253 16.76 -46.22 15.86
C GLN A 253 17.13 -46.51 14.41
N THR A 254 16.16 -46.65 13.51
CA THR A 254 16.39 -46.86 12.07
C THR A 254 15.62 -45.83 11.26
N PRO A 255 16.06 -45.50 10.02
CA PRO A 255 15.30 -44.63 9.12
C PRO A 255 14.20 -45.40 8.36
N ASN A 256 13.98 -46.67 8.67
CA ASN A 256 13.14 -47.54 7.87
C ASN A 256 11.65 -47.33 8.17
N CYS A 257 10.83 -47.53 7.15
CA CYS A 257 9.39 -47.65 7.24
C CYS A 257 9.00 -49.01 7.85
N ALA A 258 7.79 -49.12 8.39
CA ALA A 258 7.22 -50.37 8.86
C ALA A 258 7.14 -51.46 7.76
N CYS A 259 7.12 -51.08 6.47
CA CYS A 259 7.23 -52.04 5.36
C CYS A 259 8.67 -52.55 5.10
N GLY A 260 9.64 -52.19 5.95
CA GLY A 260 11.04 -52.64 5.87
C GLY A 260 11.96 -51.83 4.95
N MET A 261 11.42 -50.93 4.12
CA MET A 261 12.20 -50.11 3.18
C MET A 261 12.65 -48.77 3.78
N TYR A 262 13.57 -48.07 3.12
CA TYR A 262 14.04 -46.75 3.56
C TYR A 262 12.89 -45.72 3.59
N GLY A 263 12.61 -45.15 4.76
CA GLY A 263 11.44 -44.31 5.02
C GLY A 263 11.61 -42.84 4.64
N SER A 264 11.99 -42.55 3.40
CA SER A 264 11.98 -41.19 2.84
C SER A 264 10.55 -40.73 2.55
N ASN A 265 10.31 -39.42 2.44
CA ASN A 265 8.99 -38.89 2.06
C ASN A 265 8.48 -39.45 0.72
N ILE A 266 9.34 -39.52 -0.30
CA ILE A 266 8.97 -40.03 -1.63
C ILE A 266 8.55 -41.50 -1.60
N HIS A 267 9.20 -42.33 -0.77
CA HIS A 267 8.85 -43.75 -0.61
C HIS A 267 7.37 -43.93 -0.24
N TYR A 268 6.86 -43.16 0.73
CA TYR A 268 5.47 -43.25 1.17
C TYR A 268 4.45 -42.90 0.10
N VAL A 269 4.84 -42.17 -0.96
CA VAL A 269 3.90 -41.77 -2.02
C VAL A 269 4.15 -42.47 -3.34
N THR A 270 5.19 -43.30 -3.47
CA THR A 270 5.50 -44.00 -4.73
C THR A 270 5.66 -45.51 -4.62
N GLU A 271 5.99 -46.05 -3.45
CA GLU A 271 6.42 -47.45 -3.31
C GLU A 271 5.97 -48.15 -2.03
N CYS A 272 5.58 -47.44 -0.98
CA CYS A 272 5.22 -48.09 0.28
C CYS A 272 3.95 -48.94 0.15
N ASP A 273 4.03 -50.22 0.51
CA ASP A 273 2.90 -51.15 0.42
C ASP A 273 1.68 -50.69 1.23
N LEU A 274 1.94 -50.06 2.38
CA LEU A 274 0.92 -49.52 3.29
C LEU A 274 0.15 -48.32 2.72
N THR A 275 0.61 -47.72 1.62
CA THR A 275 0.00 -46.54 1.01
C THR A 275 -0.29 -46.71 -0.48
N SER A 276 -0.25 -47.96 -0.98
CA SER A 276 -0.44 -48.35 -2.40
C SER A 276 -1.65 -47.71 -3.09
N SER A 277 -2.74 -47.50 -2.36
CA SER A 277 -3.98 -46.90 -2.88
C SER A 277 -3.82 -45.47 -3.43
N TRP A 278 -2.79 -44.74 -3.02
CA TRP A 278 -2.59 -43.33 -3.37
C TRP A 278 -1.30 -43.06 -4.13
N HIS A 279 -0.63 -44.11 -4.62
CA HIS A 279 0.67 -43.97 -5.25
C HIS A 279 0.66 -42.99 -6.44
N LEU A 280 1.77 -42.27 -6.52
CA LEU A 280 2.21 -41.50 -7.67
C LEU A 280 3.27 -42.32 -8.40
N LYS A 281 3.46 -42.04 -9.69
CA LYS A 281 4.51 -42.69 -10.47
C LYS A 281 5.88 -42.33 -9.88
N LYS A 282 6.67 -43.34 -9.51
CA LYS A 282 8.05 -43.15 -9.06
C LYS A 282 8.89 -42.48 -10.16
N PRO A 283 9.63 -41.40 -9.85
CA PRO A 283 10.57 -40.83 -10.80
C PRO A 283 11.83 -41.69 -10.92
N ALA A 284 12.50 -41.63 -12.07
CA ALA A 284 13.90 -42.06 -12.14
C ALA A 284 14.77 -41.08 -11.34
N PRO A 285 15.91 -41.51 -10.75
CA PRO A 285 16.71 -40.68 -9.85
C PRO A 285 17.10 -39.30 -10.43
N GLN A 286 17.43 -39.23 -11.72
CA GLN A 286 17.80 -37.97 -12.37
C GLN A 286 16.64 -36.97 -12.54
N TYR A 287 15.39 -37.41 -12.39
CA TYR A 287 14.18 -36.59 -12.56
C TYR A 287 13.47 -36.27 -11.24
N GLU A 288 14.05 -36.64 -10.09
CA GLU A 288 13.42 -36.45 -8.78
C GLU A 288 13.08 -34.97 -8.51
N LYS A 289 14.01 -34.06 -8.85
CA LYS A 289 13.80 -32.61 -8.73
C LYS A 289 12.61 -32.11 -9.56
N GLN A 290 12.52 -32.51 -10.82
CA GLN A 290 11.40 -32.14 -11.70
C GLN A 290 10.09 -32.77 -11.21
N TRP A 291 10.16 -33.97 -10.64
CA TRP A 291 9.01 -34.66 -10.07
C TRP A 291 8.41 -33.88 -8.90
N TYR A 292 9.22 -33.41 -7.94
CA TYR A 292 8.73 -32.59 -6.83
C TYR A 292 8.06 -31.30 -7.30
N LYS A 293 8.65 -30.59 -8.27
CA LYS A 293 8.06 -29.38 -8.87
C LYS A 293 6.69 -29.69 -9.49
N SER A 294 6.62 -30.77 -10.24
CA SER A 294 5.39 -31.20 -10.92
C SER A 294 4.31 -31.63 -9.91
N ALA A 295 4.69 -32.37 -8.88
CA ALA A 295 3.81 -32.82 -7.81
C ALA A 295 3.23 -31.64 -7.02
N ALA A 296 4.05 -30.63 -6.70
CA ALA A 296 3.61 -29.43 -6.00
C ALA A 296 2.69 -28.53 -6.84
N ALA A 297 2.94 -28.44 -8.15
CA ALA A 297 2.11 -27.65 -9.06
C ALA A 297 0.75 -28.31 -9.34
N ASN A 298 0.66 -29.65 -9.27
CA ASN A 298 -0.54 -30.40 -9.63
C ASN A 298 -1.46 -30.66 -8.43
N ALA A 299 -2.69 -30.13 -8.49
CA ALA A 299 -3.67 -30.29 -7.41
C ALA A 299 -4.10 -31.75 -7.14
N LYS A 300 -4.15 -32.61 -8.17
CA LYS A 300 -4.47 -34.04 -8.00
C LYS A 300 -3.32 -34.77 -7.30
N SER A 301 -2.08 -34.47 -7.68
CA SER A 301 -0.90 -35.02 -7.01
C SER A 301 -0.84 -34.60 -5.54
N ARG A 302 -1.06 -33.31 -5.27
CA ARG A 302 -1.18 -32.80 -3.88
C ARG A 302 -2.31 -33.46 -3.11
N ASN A 303 -3.47 -33.69 -3.73
CA ASN A 303 -4.57 -34.39 -3.05
C ASN A 303 -4.16 -35.81 -2.61
N ARG A 304 -3.52 -36.59 -3.49
CA ARG A 304 -3.00 -37.92 -3.14
C ARG A 304 -1.94 -37.88 -2.05
N ILE A 305 -1.00 -36.93 -2.13
CA ILE A 305 0.00 -36.69 -1.07
C ILE A 305 -0.72 -36.42 0.26
N ASN A 306 -1.74 -35.56 0.26
CA ASN A 306 -2.50 -35.23 1.46
C ASN A 306 -3.25 -36.45 2.02
N GLN A 307 -3.77 -37.33 1.15
CA GLN A 307 -4.40 -38.59 1.56
C GLN A 307 -3.40 -39.54 2.21
N VAL A 308 -2.18 -39.67 1.66
CA VAL A 308 -1.11 -40.46 2.26
C VAL A 308 -0.72 -39.92 3.63
N ILE A 309 -0.44 -38.61 3.76
CA ILE A 309 -0.07 -38.01 5.04
C ILE A 309 -1.20 -38.16 6.07
N GLY A 310 -2.44 -37.92 5.65
CA GLY A 310 -3.61 -38.12 6.51
C GLY A 310 -3.75 -39.57 6.97
N HIS A 311 -3.54 -40.54 6.07
CA HIS A 311 -3.57 -41.95 6.41
C HIS A 311 -2.48 -42.33 7.43
N ILE A 312 -1.25 -41.84 7.25
CA ILE A 312 -0.15 -42.09 8.18
C ILE A 312 -0.47 -41.53 9.58
N HIS A 313 -1.02 -40.31 9.66
CA HIS A 313 -1.37 -39.72 10.95
C HIS A 313 -2.54 -40.43 11.64
N ASN A 314 -3.55 -40.87 10.87
CA ASN A 314 -4.72 -41.53 11.42
C ASN A 314 -4.45 -42.98 11.84
N ASN A 315 -3.35 -43.58 11.36
CA ASN A 315 -2.98 -44.97 11.63
C ASN A 315 -1.55 -45.06 12.15
N SER A 316 -1.17 -44.19 13.10
CA SER A 316 0.21 -44.09 13.60
C SER A 316 0.82 -45.41 14.04
N ASP A 317 0.00 -46.31 14.60
CA ASP A 317 0.43 -47.62 15.11
C ASP A 317 0.87 -48.55 13.97
N LEU A 318 0.23 -48.45 12.79
CA LEU A 318 0.60 -49.21 11.59
C LEU A 318 1.95 -48.77 11.03
N PHE A 319 2.32 -47.51 11.25
CA PHE A 319 3.58 -46.91 10.79
C PHE A 319 4.64 -46.84 11.90
N ALA A 320 4.38 -47.45 13.07
CA ALA A 320 5.40 -47.61 14.10
C ALA A 320 6.50 -48.55 13.58
N PRO A 321 7.78 -48.25 13.80
CA PRO A 321 8.85 -49.12 13.38
C PRO A 321 8.81 -50.43 14.17
N VAL A 322 9.07 -51.52 13.45
CA VAL A 322 9.30 -52.87 13.99
C VAL A 322 10.70 -52.96 14.57
#